data_AF-A0A6B2LPS0-F1
#
_entry.id   AF-A0A6B2LPS0-F1
#
_cell.length_a   1.000
_cell.length_b   1.000
_cell.length_c   1.000
_cell.angle_alpha   90.00
_cell.angle_beta   90.00
_cell.angle_gamma   90.00
#
_symmetry.space_group_name_H-M   'P 1'
#
loop_
_entity.id
_entity.type
_entity.pdbx_description
1 polymer ?
#
loop_
_entity_poly.entity_id
_entity_poly.type
_entity_poly.pdbx_seq_one_letter_code
_entity_poly.pdbx_strand_id
1 'polypeptide(L)'
;MEQVAQSIKPDLIAFVMDAAVGQAAVDQAQAFKDKVDIGAVILTKLDGHAKGCGALSAVAATHSPIMFIGTGEYVEDLQEFEPKSFVSRLLGMGDPDGEKKLLKDVNKESQTKLANRLNNTNFGLDDTSSLISSFLFSLGLLSWIM
;
A
#
# COMPACT_ATOMS: atom_id res chain seq x y z
N MET A 1 -7.47 25.79 11.65
CA MET A 1 -6.40 25.30 10.74
C MET A 1 -5.62 26.43 10.12
N GLU A 2 -6.27 27.42 9.49
CA GLU A 2 -5.62 28.63 8.93
C GLU A 2 -4.61 29.28 9.90
N GLN A 3 -5.04 29.59 11.13
CA GLN A 3 -4.17 30.23 12.13
C GLN A 3 -2.94 29.38 12.49
N VAL A 4 -3.10 28.05 12.54
CA VAL A 4 -2.00 27.13 12.84
C VAL A 4 -1.02 27.10 11.68
N ALA A 5 -1.52 26.95 10.44
CA ALA A 5 -0.70 26.95 9.23
C ALA A 5 0.08 28.26 9.06
N GLN A 6 -0.54 29.41 9.33
CA GLN A 6 0.12 30.71 9.28
C GLN A 6 1.23 30.87 10.33
N SER A 7 1.03 30.29 11.53
CA SER A 7 2.01 30.39 12.62
C SER A 7 3.21 29.48 12.40
N ILE A 8 3.01 28.26 11.88
CA ILE A 8 4.09 27.26 11.78
C ILE A 8 4.73 27.22 10.38
N LYS A 9 4.04 27.73 9.35
CA LYS A 9 4.48 27.77 7.95
C LYS A 9 4.99 26.39 7.47
N PRO A 10 4.12 25.38 7.42
CA PRO A 10 4.54 24.03 7.07
C PRO A 10 4.98 23.95 5.61
N ASP A 11 6.04 23.19 5.33
CA ASP A 11 6.50 22.92 3.96
C ASP A 11 5.51 22.06 3.17
N LEU A 12 4.76 21.21 3.87
CA LEU A 12 3.78 20.30 3.29
C LEU A 12 2.58 20.14 4.21
N ILE A 13 1.38 20.31 3.65
CA ILE A 13 0.11 19.96 4.31
C ILE A 13 -0.47 18.75 3.58
N ALA A 14 -0.60 17.63 4.31
CA ALA A 14 -1.22 16.42 3.81
C ALA A 14 -2.69 16.35 4.24
N PHE A 15 -3.59 16.15 3.28
CA PHE A 15 -5.01 15.92 3.51
C PHE A 15 -5.28 14.42 3.62
N VAL A 16 -5.67 13.96 4.81
CA VAL A 16 -5.97 12.56 5.08
C VAL A 16 -7.46 12.32 4.94
N MET A 17 -7.86 11.33 4.13
CA MET A 17 -9.26 10.99 3.93
C MET A 17 -9.51 9.50 3.85
N ASP A 18 -10.74 9.10 4.20
CA ASP A 18 -11.22 7.73 4.11
C ASP A 18 -11.62 7.40 2.65
N ALA A 19 -11.09 6.29 2.12
CA ALA A 19 -11.37 5.84 0.76
C ALA A 19 -12.84 5.47 0.53
N ALA A 20 -13.60 5.18 1.60
CA ALA A 20 -15.03 4.92 1.53
C ALA A 20 -15.86 6.20 1.26
N VAL A 21 -15.28 7.38 1.49
CA VAL A 21 -15.94 8.65 1.20
C VAL A 21 -16.01 8.80 -0.31
N GLY A 22 -17.21 8.60 -0.87
CA GLY A 22 -17.45 8.70 -2.31
C GLY A 22 -17.52 10.16 -2.78
N GLN A 23 -18.65 10.54 -3.39
CA GLN A 23 -18.81 11.86 -4.01
C GLN A 23 -18.65 13.04 -3.04
N ALA A 24 -18.99 12.85 -1.76
CA ALA A 24 -18.82 13.87 -0.72
C ALA A 24 -17.35 14.24 -0.45
N ALA A 25 -16.39 13.46 -0.97
CA ALA A 25 -14.97 13.78 -0.88
C ALA A 25 -14.62 15.10 -1.56
N VAL A 26 -15.32 15.44 -2.65
CA VAL A 26 -15.08 16.68 -3.40
C VAL A 26 -15.31 17.90 -2.51
N ASP A 27 -16.48 17.97 -1.87
CA ASP A 27 -16.87 19.13 -1.06
C ASP A 27 -15.96 19.29 0.17
N GLN A 28 -15.58 18.19 0.81
CA GLN A 28 -14.66 18.21 1.94
C GLN A 28 -13.26 18.66 1.53
N ALA A 29 -12.73 18.09 0.44
CA ALA A 29 -11.42 18.41 -0.07
C ALA A 29 -11.34 19.88 -0.52
N GLN A 30 -12.38 20.38 -1.18
CA GLN A 30 -12.49 21.79 -1.59
C GLN A 30 -12.52 22.72 -0.38
N ALA A 31 -13.36 22.41 0.62
CA ALA A 31 -13.47 23.22 1.82
C ALA A 31 -12.14 23.33 2.60
N PHE A 32 -11.31 22.28 2.60
CA PHE A 32 -9.97 22.36 3.18
C PHE A 32 -9.00 23.12 2.28
N LYS A 33 -9.03 22.90 0.96
CA LYS A 33 -8.14 23.59 -0.01
C LYS A 33 -8.35 25.11 0.00
N ASP A 34 -9.59 25.56 0.19
CA ASP A 34 -9.94 26.99 0.28
C ASP A 34 -9.37 27.67 1.54
N LYS A 35 -9.01 26.88 2.55
CA LYS A 35 -8.54 27.35 3.86
C LYS A 35 -7.04 27.18 4.04
N VAL A 36 -6.47 26.09 3.52
CA VAL A 36 -5.06 25.77 3.65
C VAL A 36 -4.53 25.18 2.36
N ASP A 37 -3.28 25.47 2.01
CA ASP A 37 -2.69 24.94 0.79
C ASP A 37 -2.31 23.47 0.96
N ILE A 38 -3.18 22.58 0.51
CA ILE A 38 -2.94 21.14 0.50
C ILE A 38 -1.89 20.82 -0.57
N GLY A 39 -0.77 20.22 -0.18
CA GLY A 39 0.29 19.77 -1.09
C GLY A 39 0.26 18.27 -1.39
N ALA A 40 -0.41 17.47 -0.56
CA ALA A 40 -0.52 16.02 -0.74
C ALA A 40 -1.83 15.46 -0.20
N VAL A 41 -2.25 14.31 -0.72
CA VAL A 41 -3.39 13.52 -0.22
C VAL A 41 -2.89 12.17 0.31
N ILE A 42 -3.48 11.71 1.41
CA ILE A 42 -3.29 10.37 1.96
C ILE A 42 -4.66 9.69 2.05
N LEU A 43 -4.76 8.49 1.52
CA LEU A 43 -5.99 7.70 1.55
C LEU A 43 -5.89 6.62 2.62
N THR A 44 -6.91 6.43 3.42
CA THR A 44 -6.96 5.38 4.44
C THR A 44 -8.08 4.39 4.14
N LYS A 45 -8.05 3.21 4.76
CA LYS A 45 -9.10 2.18 4.71
C LYS A 45 -9.37 1.62 3.31
N LEU A 46 -8.30 1.40 2.53
CA LEU A 46 -8.40 0.78 1.20
C LEU A 46 -8.52 -0.75 1.23
N ASP A 47 -8.39 -1.36 2.39
CA ASP A 47 -8.65 -2.78 2.67
C ASP A 47 -10.15 -3.13 2.69
N GLY A 48 -11.02 -2.14 2.86
CA GLY A 48 -12.46 -2.33 2.85
C GLY A 48 -13.06 -2.51 1.44
N HIS A 49 -14.39 -2.52 1.36
CA HIS A 49 -15.13 -2.52 0.08
C HIS A 49 -15.07 -1.19 -0.69
N ALA A 50 -14.22 -0.26 -0.25
CA ALA A 50 -14.07 1.05 -0.86
C ALA A 50 -13.38 0.92 -2.22
N LYS A 51 -14.09 1.23 -3.30
CA LYS A 51 -13.56 1.20 -4.68
C LYS A 51 -12.58 2.33 -5.00
N GLY A 52 -12.13 3.09 -4.00
CA GLY A 52 -11.19 4.19 -4.17
C GLY A 52 -11.73 5.40 -4.93
N CYS A 53 -13.03 5.49 -5.23
CA CYS A 53 -13.58 6.61 -6.00
C CYS A 53 -13.38 7.98 -5.31
N GLY A 54 -13.35 8.01 -3.97
CA GLY A 54 -13.04 9.21 -3.19
C GLY A 54 -11.66 9.79 -3.48
N ALA A 55 -10.70 8.94 -3.81
CA ALA A 55 -9.34 9.34 -4.15
C ALA A 55 -9.31 10.25 -5.39
N LEU A 56 -9.99 9.82 -6.45
CA LEU A 56 -10.08 10.56 -7.70
C LEU A 56 -10.79 11.90 -7.46
N SER A 57 -11.84 11.89 -6.66
CA SER A 57 -12.58 13.09 -6.25
C SER A 57 -11.70 14.10 -5.51
N ALA A 58 -10.90 13.66 -4.55
CA ALA A 58 -10.03 14.55 -3.79
C ALA A 58 -8.87 15.10 -4.63
N VAL A 59 -8.26 14.28 -5.50
CA VAL A 59 -7.24 14.77 -6.45
C VAL A 59 -7.83 15.79 -7.41
N ALA A 60 -9.05 15.55 -7.92
CA ALA A 60 -9.73 16.48 -8.81
C ALA A 60 -10.05 17.83 -8.13
N ALA A 61 -10.41 17.82 -6.84
CA ALA A 61 -10.73 19.04 -6.09
C ALA A 61 -9.48 19.80 -5.60
N THR A 62 -8.47 19.08 -5.11
CA THR A 62 -7.28 19.71 -4.50
C THR A 62 -6.18 20.06 -5.50
N HIS A 63 -6.16 19.38 -6.66
CA HIS A 63 -5.03 19.35 -7.60
C HIS A 63 -3.71 18.86 -6.97
N SER A 64 -3.80 18.13 -5.86
CA SER A 64 -2.64 17.62 -5.13
C SER A 64 -2.46 16.12 -5.36
N PRO A 65 -1.21 15.62 -5.47
CA PRO A 65 -0.96 14.20 -5.68
C PRO A 65 -1.29 13.37 -4.44
N ILE A 66 -1.66 12.10 -4.65
CA ILE A 66 -1.73 11.11 -3.57
C ILE A 66 -0.32 10.60 -3.30
N MET A 67 0.15 10.68 -2.05
CA MET A 67 1.46 10.18 -1.65
C MET A 67 1.40 8.79 -1.02
N PHE A 68 0.39 8.54 -0.19
CA PHE A 68 0.28 7.28 0.55
C PHE A 68 -1.14 6.72 0.55
N ILE A 69 -1.21 5.40 0.71
CA ILE A 69 -2.42 4.62 0.89
C ILE A 69 -2.30 3.74 2.14
N GLY A 70 -3.33 3.71 2.97
CA GLY A 70 -3.45 2.79 4.10
C GLY A 70 -4.35 1.63 3.73
N THR A 71 -3.80 0.42 3.77
CA THR A 71 -4.47 -0.84 3.42
C THR A 71 -4.72 -1.73 4.64
N GLY A 72 -4.89 -1.12 5.82
CA GLY A 72 -5.10 -1.84 7.07
C GLY A 72 -4.93 -0.93 8.28
N GLU A 73 -4.85 -1.54 9.45
CA GLU A 73 -4.81 -0.84 10.75
C GLU A 73 -3.40 -0.74 11.34
N TYR A 74 -2.46 -1.57 10.87
CA TYR A 74 -1.10 -1.60 11.38
C TYR A 74 -0.23 -0.52 10.72
N VAL A 75 0.85 -0.14 11.39
CA VAL A 75 1.78 0.89 10.89
C VAL A 75 2.43 0.46 9.55
N GLU A 76 2.65 -0.83 9.37
CA GLU A 76 3.17 -1.47 8.16
C GLU A 76 2.19 -1.48 6.98
N ASP A 77 0.91 -1.19 7.22
CA ASP A 77 -0.11 -1.13 6.16
C ASP A 77 -0.15 0.22 5.44
N LEU A 78 0.68 1.19 5.85
CA LEU A 78 0.86 2.44 5.14
C LEU A 78 1.88 2.28 4.02
N GLN A 79 1.40 2.37 2.78
CA GLN A 79 2.18 2.12 1.57
C GLN A 79 2.26 3.37 0.69
N GLU A 80 3.37 3.53 -0.03
CA GLU A 80 3.47 4.52 -1.09
C GLU A 80 2.41 4.29 -2.18
N PHE A 81 1.83 5.37 -2.67
CA PHE A 81 0.85 5.30 -3.75
C PHE A 81 1.50 5.01 -5.10
N GLU A 82 1.08 3.93 -5.74
CA GLU A 82 1.50 3.57 -7.10
C GLU A 82 0.27 3.63 -8.04
N PRO A 83 0.22 4.58 -9.00
CA PRO A 83 -0.97 4.81 -9.81
C PRO A 83 -1.41 3.61 -10.64
N LYS A 84 -0.48 2.81 -11.20
CA LYS A 84 -0.84 1.69 -12.08
C LYS A 84 -1.53 0.57 -11.32
N SER A 85 -0.97 0.21 -10.17
CA SER A 85 -1.51 -0.75 -9.22
C SER A 85 -2.88 -0.31 -8.74
N PHE A 86 -3.03 0.96 -8.34
CA PHE A 86 -4.32 1.49 -7.91
C PHE A 86 -5.40 1.40 -9.00
N VAL A 87 -5.08 1.80 -10.23
CA VAL A 87 -6.02 1.71 -11.37
C VAL A 87 -6.34 0.25 -11.70
N SER A 88 -5.35 -0.64 -11.67
CA SER A 88 -5.54 -2.07 -11.92
C SER A 88 -6.49 -2.71 -10.89
N ARG A 89 -6.33 -2.38 -9.60
CA ARG A 89 -7.23 -2.78 -8.52
C ARG A 89 -8.65 -2.22 -8.73
N LEU A 90 -8.76 -0.95 -9.12
CA LEU A 90 -10.03 -0.28 -9.38
C LEU A 90 -10.79 -0.90 -10.58
N LEU A 91 -10.06 -1.33 -11.61
CA LEU A 91 -10.60 -2.04 -12.78
C LEU A 91 -10.88 -3.53 -12.52
N GLY A 92 -10.53 -4.05 -11.33
CA GLY A 92 -10.70 -5.47 -11.00
C GLY A 92 -9.74 -6.41 -11.71
N MET A 93 -8.62 -5.87 -12.24
CA MET A 93 -7.62 -6.63 -13.00
C MET A 93 -6.52 -7.27 -12.11
N GLY A 94 -6.62 -7.11 -10.79
CA GLY A 94 -5.60 -7.54 -9.82
C GLY A 94 -4.46 -6.53 -9.67
N ASP A 95 -3.43 -6.86 -8.89
CA ASP A 95 -2.27 -5.99 -8.67
C ASP A 95 -0.98 -6.64 -9.22
N PRO A 96 -0.51 -6.23 -10.42
CA PRO A 96 0.67 -6.83 -11.04
C PRO A 96 2.00 -6.48 -10.34
N ASP A 97 2.02 -5.43 -9.51
CA ASP A 97 3.26 -4.90 -8.92
C ASP A 97 3.36 -5.17 -7.40
N GLY A 98 2.24 -5.38 -6.70
CA GLY A 98 2.21 -5.77 -5.28
C GLY A 98 2.90 -7.11 -5.01
N GLU A 99 2.68 -8.12 -5.85
CA GLU A 99 3.32 -9.45 -5.74
C GLU A 99 4.86 -9.36 -5.85
N LYS A 100 5.39 -8.38 -6.60
CA LYS A 100 6.85 -8.21 -6.77
C LYS A 100 7.54 -7.64 -5.55
N LYS A 101 6.86 -6.91 -4.66
CA LYS A 101 7.49 -6.33 -3.45
C LYS A 101 7.73 -7.41 -2.39
N LEU A 102 6.74 -8.27 -2.14
CA LEU A 102 6.85 -9.46 -1.27
C LEU A 102 7.99 -10.40 -1.69
N LEU A 103 8.18 -10.59 -3.01
CA LEU A 103 9.24 -11.44 -3.55
C LEU A 103 10.65 -10.82 -3.50
N LYS A 104 10.79 -9.50 -3.27
CA LYS A 104 12.11 -8.85 -3.18
C LYS A 104 12.71 -8.96 -1.79
N ASP A 105 11.89 -8.92 -0.74
CA ASP A 105 12.37 -8.92 0.64
C ASP A 105 12.77 -10.32 1.13
N VAL A 106 12.23 -11.38 0.53
CA VAL A 106 12.48 -12.76 0.96
C VAL A 106 13.77 -13.38 0.38
N ASN A 107 14.40 -12.78 -0.64
CA ASN A 107 14.86 -13.66 -1.72
C ASN A 107 16.31 -13.61 -2.24
N LYS A 108 17.24 -12.87 -1.61
CA LYS A 108 18.65 -12.90 -2.08
C LYS A 108 19.56 -13.87 -1.33
N GLU A 109 19.42 -14.00 -0.01
CA GLU A 109 20.34 -14.83 0.79
C GLU A 109 19.87 -16.28 0.97
N SER A 110 18.56 -16.49 1.10
CA SER A 110 17.99 -17.84 1.31
C SER A 110 18.08 -18.70 0.05
N GLN A 111 17.85 -18.11 -1.13
CA GLN A 111 17.90 -18.84 -2.40
C GLN A 111 19.30 -19.29 -2.78
N THR A 112 20.33 -18.48 -2.50
CA THR A 112 21.72 -18.83 -2.83
C THR A 112 22.24 -20.00 -2.00
N LYS A 113 21.88 -20.05 -0.71
CA LYS A 113 22.21 -21.20 0.17
C LYS A 113 21.48 -22.45 -0.26
N LEU A 114 20.21 -22.34 -0.63
CA LEU A 114 19.40 -23.47 -1.07
C LEU A 114 19.87 -24.01 -2.44
N ALA A 115 20.19 -23.12 -3.38
CA ALA A 115 20.76 -23.49 -4.69
C ALA A 115 22.10 -24.22 -4.57
N ASN A 116 22.98 -23.78 -3.65
CA ASN A 116 24.24 -24.46 -3.38
C ASN A 116 24.05 -25.84 -2.74
N ARG A 117 23.00 -26.03 -1.93
CA ARG A 117 22.64 -27.32 -1.32
C ARG A 117 21.92 -28.26 -2.28
N LEU A 118 21.16 -27.74 -3.23
CA LEU A 118 20.56 -28.50 -4.33
C LEU A 118 21.64 -29.05 -5.28
N ASN A 119 22.71 -28.28 -5.52
CA ASN A 119 23.84 -28.70 -6.34
C ASN A 119 24.79 -29.69 -5.64
N ASN A 120 24.70 -29.82 -4.31
CA ASN A 120 25.51 -30.75 -3.55
C ASN A 120 24.65 -31.96 -3.16
N THR A 121 25.22 -33.17 -3.05
CA THR A 121 24.47 -34.40 -2.73
C THR A 121 23.95 -34.46 -1.28
N ASN A 122 23.93 -33.35 -0.56
CA ASN A 122 23.65 -33.23 0.87
C ASN A 122 22.24 -32.66 1.16
N PHE A 123 21.32 -32.83 0.22
CA PHE A 123 19.94 -32.36 0.34
C PHE A 123 19.15 -33.26 1.31
N GLY A 124 18.72 -32.68 2.44
CA GLY A 124 18.07 -33.40 3.53
C GLY A 124 16.56 -33.16 3.64
N LEU A 125 15.90 -33.91 4.53
CA LEU A 125 14.47 -33.72 4.84
C LEU A 125 14.18 -32.32 5.41
N ASP A 126 15.13 -31.78 6.16
CA ASP A 126 15.08 -30.42 6.71
C ASP A 126 14.98 -29.37 5.61
N ASP A 127 15.73 -29.57 4.51
CA ASP A 127 15.69 -28.68 3.33
C ASP A 127 14.34 -28.82 2.60
N THR A 128 13.78 -30.03 2.49
CA THR A 128 12.42 -30.24 1.93
C THR A 128 11.33 -29.55 2.74
N SER A 129 11.43 -29.60 4.07
CA SER A 129 10.51 -28.93 4.97
C SER A 129 10.61 -27.40 4.82
N SER A 130 11.83 -26.88 4.72
CA SER A 130 12.06 -25.44 4.51
C SER A 130 11.50 -24.94 3.17
N LEU A 131 11.62 -25.74 2.11
CA LEU A 131 11.05 -25.44 0.80
C LEU A 131 9.53 -25.41 0.82
N ILE A 132 8.90 -26.41 1.43
CA ILE A 132 7.45 -26.48 1.55
C ILE A 132 6.95 -25.30 2.39
N SER A 133 7.62 -24.98 3.49
CA SER A 133 7.28 -23.82 4.32
C SER A 133 7.39 -22.51 3.55
N SER A 134 8.47 -22.31 2.78
CA SER A 134 8.67 -21.10 1.97
C SER A 134 7.64 -21.00 0.84
N PHE A 135 7.24 -22.13 0.27
CA PHE A 135 6.21 -22.18 -0.78
C PHE A 135 4.81 -21.88 -0.21
N LEU A 136 4.46 -22.45 0.94
CA LEU A 136 3.22 -22.16 1.64
C LEU A 136 3.14 -20.70 2.10
N PHE A 137 4.27 -20.12 2.52
CA PHE A 137 4.37 -18.70 2.87
C PHE A 137 4.13 -17.80 1.65
N SER A 138 4.75 -18.14 0.51
CA SER A 138 4.55 -17.43 -0.77
C SER A 138 3.10 -17.48 -1.26
N LEU A 139 2.35 -18.53 -0.90
CA LEU A 139 0.94 -18.68 -1.25
C LEU A 139 -0.01 -18.07 -0.21
N GLY A 140 0.51 -17.46 0.87
CA GLY A 140 -0.30 -16.87 1.95
C GLY A 140 -1.06 -17.89 2.81
N LEU A 141 -0.80 -19.19 2.63
CA LEU A 141 -1.54 -20.29 3.27
C LEU A 141 -1.13 -20.54 4.73
N LEU A 142 -0.03 -19.94 5.21
CA LEU A 142 0.42 -20.09 6.59
C LEU A 142 -0.53 -19.44 7.62
N SER A 143 -1.29 -18.43 7.20
CA SER A 143 -2.32 -17.78 8.05
C SER A 143 -3.48 -18.73 8.42
N TRP A 144 -3.64 -19.86 7.70
CA TRP A 144 -4.70 -20.84 7.95
C TRP A 144 -4.30 -22.00 8.87
N ILE A 145 -3.01 -22.15 9.17
CA ILE A 145 -2.45 -23.30 9.91
C ILE A 145 -1.93 -22.90 11.30
N MET A 146 -1.69 -21.61 11.54
CA MET A 146 -1.40 -21.01 12.85
C MET A 146 -2.66 -20.41 13.48
#